data_AF-A0A9W5UZ65-F1
#
_entry.id   AF-A0A9W5UZ65-F1
#
_cell.length_a   1.000
_cell.length_b   1.000
_cell.length_c   1.000
_cell.angle_alpha   90.00
_cell.angle_beta   90.00
_cell.angle_gamma   90.00
#
_symmetry.space_group_name_H-M   'P 1'
#
loop_
_entity.id
_entity.type
_entity.pdbx_description
1 polymer ?
#
loop_
_entity_poly.entity_id
_entity_poly.type
_entity_poly.pdbx_seq_one_letter_code
_entity_poly.pdbx_strand_id
1 'polypeptide(L)'
;MKFGKKSTVDSSIVGKRVVSKVNNLRFYGAPSWQDEDVAGTVDMGEGFMIDEKVIINGSSQFKVHNSKGKVFYINASEDYVRVK
;
A
#
# COMPACT_ATOMS: atom_id res chain seq x y z
N MET A 1 -4.12 -2.34 -24.96
CA MET A 1 -3.81 -1.84 -23.60
C MET A 1 -5.04 -2.05 -22.74
N LYS A 2 -5.03 -3.01 -21.81
CA LYS A 2 -6.15 -3.24 -20.89
C LYS A 2 -5.89 -2.43 -19.63
N PHE A 3 -6.49 -1.24 -19.56
CA PHE A 3 -6.52 -0.47 -18.32
C PHE A 3 -7.41 -1.21 -17.32
N GLY A 4 -6.78 -1.71 -16.25
CA GLY A 4 -7.46 -2.38 -15.15
C GLY A 4 -8.55 -1.47 -14.58
N LYS A 5 -9.72 -2.06 -14.38
CA LYS A 5 -10.91 -1.44 -13.79
C LYS A 5 -10.51 -0.71 -12.50
N LYS A 6 -10.70 0.62 -12.49
CA LYS A 6 -10.53 1.48 -11.32
C LYS A 6 -11.61 1.05 -10.32
N SER A 7 -11.30 0.09 -9.46
CA SER A 7 -12.14 -0.20 -8.30
C SER A 7 -12.29 1.10 -7.55
N THR A 8 -13.53 1.57 -7.42
CA THR A 8 -13.92 2.68 -6.57
C THR A 8 -13.27 2.42 -5.23
N VAL A 9 -12.16 3.12 -4.98
CA VAL A 9 -11.59 3.18 -3.65
C VAL A 9 -12.72 3.74 -2.82
N ASP A 10 -13.16 2.98 -1.83
CA ASP A 10 -14.14 3.47 -0.87
C ASP A 10 -13.58 4.80 -0.37
N SER A 11 -14.19 5.93 -0.71
CA SER A 11 -13.63 7.26 -0.44
C SER A 11 -13.30 7.44 1.05
N SER A 12 -13.89 6.58 1.89
CA SER A 12 -13.64 6.40 3.31
C SER A 12 -12.23 5.97 3.71
N ILE A 13 -11.34 5.52 2.81
CA ILE A 13 -9.98 5.11 3.19
C ILE A 13 -8.90 6.15 2.90
N VAL A 14 -9.16 7.13 2.04
CA VAL A 14 -8.16 8.17 1.73
C VAL A 14 -7.92 9.04 2.95
N GLY A 15 -6.66 9.33 3.26
CA GLY A 15 -6.28 10.06 4.47
C GLY A 15 -6.33 9.25 5.75
N LYS A 16 -6.69 7.95 5.69
CA LYS A 16 -6.51 7.02 6.81
C LYS A 16 -5.09 6.51 6.89
N ARG A 17 -4.73 5.91 8.03
CA ARG A 17 -3.41 5.31 8.22
C ARG A 17 -3.48 3.80 8.03
N VAL A 18 -2.75 3.27 7.07
CA VAL A 18 -2.49 1.82 6.99
C VAL A 18 -1.37 1.49 7.98
N VAL A 19 -1.58 0.46 8.80
CA VAL A 19 -0.64 0.01 9.83
C VAL A 19 -0.33 -1.47 9.63
N SER A 20 0.95 -1.83 9.68
CA SER A 20 1.37 -3.24 9.57
C SER A 20 0.94 -4.05 10.79
N LYS A 21 0.49 -5.27 10.55
CA LYS A 21 0.19 -6.31 11.56
C LYS A 21 1.35 -7.27 11.76
N VAL A 22 2.37 -7.22 10.91
CA VAL A 22 3.53 -8.14 10.91
C VAL A 22 4.84 -7.35 10.84
N ASN A 23 5.92 -7.98 11.28
CA ASN A 23 7.26 -7.42 11.10
C ASN A 23 7.77 -7.66 9.68
N ASN A 24 8.71 -6.84 9.24
CA ASN A 24 9.36 -6.94 7.93
C ASN A 24 8.40 -6.94 6.73
N LEU A 25 7.25 -6.24 6.82
CA LEU A 25 6.32 -6.13 5.70
C LEU A 25 6.95 -5.25 4.61
N ARG A 26 7.08 -5.79 3.39
CA ARG A 26 7.67 -5.06 2.26
C ARG A 26 6.77 -3.91 1.79
N PHE A 27 7.40 -2.79 1.46
CA PHE A 27 6.81 -1.73 0.65
C PHE A 27 7.69 -1.46 -0.58
N TYR A 28 7.07 -0.95 -1.63
CA TYR A 28 7.63 -0.87 -2.97
C TYR A 28 7.75 0.59 -3.42
N GLY A 29 8.76 0.87 -4.26
CA GLY A 29 8.95 2.17 -4.89
C GLY A 29 8.06 2.39 -6.12
N ALA A 30 7.53 1.31 -6.70
CA ALA A 30 6.65 1.31 -7.86
C ALA A 30 5.43 0.42 -7.60
N PRO A 31 4.32 0.59 -8.34
CA PRO A 31 3.14 -0.28 -8.23
C PRO A 31 3.45 -1.67 -8.80
N SER A 32 4.08 -2.52 -8.00
CA SER A 32 4.70 -3.78 -8.42
C SER A 32 4.77 -4.79 -7.27
N TRP A 33 5.02 -6.05 -7.62
CA TRP A 33 5.30 -7.15 -6.70
C TRP A 33 6.68 -7.77 -6.92
N GLN A 34 7.52 -7.14 -7.76
CA GLN A 34 8.86 -7.62 -8.07
C GLN A 34 9.83 -7.27 -6.93
N ASP A 35 10.81 -8.14 -6.70
CA ASP A 35 11.84 -7.93 -5.68
C ASP A 35 12.71 -6.70 -5.98
N GLU A 36 12.91 -6.37 -7.27
CA GLU A 36 13.67 -5.19 -7.70
C GLU A 36 13.03 -3.85 -7.29
N ASP A 37 11.71 -3.85 -7.09
CA ASP A 37 10.95 -2.66 -6.73
C ASP A 37 10.82 -2.48 -5.20
N VAL A 38 11.37 -3.39 -4.40
CA VAL A 38 11.32 -3.31 -2.94
C VAL A 38 12.11 -2.09 -2.47
N ALA A 39 11.41 -1.14 -1.87
CA ALA A 39 12.01 0.08 -1.34
C ALA A 39 12.40 -0.04 0.15
N GLY A 40 11.87 -1.04 0.85
CA GLY A 40 12.21 -1.33 2.23
C GLY A 40 11.16 -2.20 2.92
N THR A 41 11.27 -2.27 4.25
CA THR A 41 10.33 -2.97 5.11
C THR A 41 9.78 -2.06 6.21
N VAL A 42 8.57 -2.36 6.67
CA VAL A 42 7.90 -1.69 7.78
C VAL A 42 7.54 -2.73 8.84
N ASP A 43 7.74 -2.40 10.11
CA ASP A 43 7.50 -3.32 11.21
C ASP A 43 6.08 -3.19 11.79
N MET A 44 5.70 -4.15 12.62
CA MET A 44 4.37 -4.21 13.21
C MET A 44 4.09 -2.92 14.01
N GLY A 45 2.93 -2.31 13.78
CA GLY A 45 2.52 -1.06 14.43
C GLY A 45 2.98 0.21 13.73
N GLU A 46 3.93 0.12 12.81
CA GLU A 46 4.32 1.21 11.92
C GLU A 46 3.41 1.28 10.69
N GLY A 47 3.46 2.39 9.95
CA GLY A 47 2.48 2.60 8.89
C GLY A 47 2.54 3.96 8.21
N PHE A 48 1.74 4.10 7.16
CA PHE A 48 1.75 5.21 6.22
C PHE A 48 0.35 5.79 6.02
N MET A 49 0.26 7.00 5.46
CA MET A 49 -1.00 7.62 5.09
C MET A 49 -1.44 7.13 3.71
N ILE A 50 -2.71 6.76 3.56
CA ILE A 50 -3.26 6.21 2.30
C ILE A 50 -3.67 7.35 1.38
N ASP A 51 -3.12 7.34 0.17
CA ASP A 51 -3.52 8.24 -0.92
C ASP A 51 -4.60 7.61 -1.79
N GLU A 52 -4.43 6.34 -2.15
CA GLU A 52 -5.37 5.58 -2.98
C GLU A 52 -5.14 4.07 -2.83
N LYS A 53 -6.14 3.28 -3.22
CA LYS A 53 -6.02 1.83 -3.42
C LYS A 53 -5.93 1.54 -4.92
N VAL A 54 -4.94 0.76 -5.31
CA VAL A 54 -4.66 0.37 -6.71
C VAL A 54 -4.69 -1.14 -6.85
N ILE A 55 -4.96 -1.65 -8.07
CA ILE A 55 -4.98 -3.08 -8.37
C ILE A 55 -3.86 -3.38 -9.37
N ILE A 56 -2.93 -4.24 -8.97
CA ILE A 56 -1.77 -4.66 -9.74
C ILE A 56 -1.79 -6.18 -9.86
N ASN A 57 -1.87 -6.68 -11.10
CA ASN A 57 -1.94 -8.11 -11.42
C ASN A 57 -3.02 -8.87 -10.62
N GLY A 58 -4.17 -8.25 -10.40
CA GLY A 58 -5.30 -8.83 -9.66
C GLY A 58 -5.23 -8.71 -8.14
N SER A 59 -4.10 -8.24 -7.58
CA SER A 59 -3.93 -8.02 -6.14
C SER A 59 -3.96 -6.53 -5.80
N SER A 60 -4.49 -6.19 -4.62
CA SER A 60 -4.62 -4.79 -4.20
C SER A 60 -3.37 -4.29 -3.48
N GLN A 61 -2.99 -3.04 -3.75
CA GLN A 61 -2.02 -2.27 -2.99
C GLN A 61 -2.62 -0.94 -2.55
N PHE A 62 -2.08 -0.36 -1.47
CA PHE A 62 -2.27 1.04 -1.17
C PHE A 62 -1.10 1.83 -1.70
N LYS A 63 -1.37 2.90 -2.45
CA LYS A 63 -0.40 3.98 -2.61
C LYS A 63 -0.45 4.82 -1.35
N VAL A 64 0.72 5.06 -0.79
CA VAL A 64 0.87 5.68 0.50
C VAL A 64 1.99 6.70 0.49
N HIS A 65 1.96 7.64 1.43
CA HIS A 65 3.09 8.51 1.69
C HIS A 65 3.53 8.47 3.15
N ASN A 66 4.83 8.69 3.36
CA ASN A 66 5.41 8.87 4.69
C ASN A 66 5.35 10.34 5.15
N SER A 67 5.78 10.62 6.38
CA SER A 67 5.80 11.99 6.94
C SER A 67 6.67 12.99 6.18
N LYS A 68 7.52 12.53 5.26
CA LYS A 68 8.34 13.37 4.37
C LYS A 68 7.71 13.56 2.99
N GLY A 69 6.50 13.07 2.76
CA GLY A 69 5.80 13.16 1.48
C GLY A 69 6.33 12.21 0.40
N LYS A 70 7.20 11.25 0.73
CA LYS A 70 7.67 10.25 -0.23
C LYS A 70 6.62 9.17 -0.42
N VAL A 71 6.30 8.90 -1.69
CA VAL A 71 5.28 7.92 -2.09
C VAL A 71 5.87 6.52 -2.19
N PHE A 72 5.08 5.54 -1.75
CA PHE A 72 5.36 4.11 -1.81
C PHE A 72 4.09 3.32 -2.08
N TYR A 73 4.25 2.01 -2.24
CA TYR A 73 3.15 1.07 -2.38
C TYR A 73 3.27 -0.06 -1.37
N ILE A 74 2.18 -0.42 -0.71
CA ILE A 74 2.16 -1.48 0.31
C ILE A 74 0.98 -2.41 0.10
N ASN A 75 1.11 -3.66 0.56
CA ASN A 75 0.04 -4.65 0.48
C ASN A 75 -1.25 -4.14 1.16
N ALA A 76 -2.39 -4.28 0.48
CA ALA A 76 -3.71 -3.89 0.98
C ALA A 76 -4.52 -5.06 1.56
N SER A 77 -3.96 -6.25 1.67
CA SER A 77 -4.60 -7.40 2.32
C SER A 77 -4.71 -7.19 3.83
N GLU A 78 -5.92 -7.38 4.35
CA GLU A 78 -6.24 -7.28 5.78
C GLU A 78 -5.52 -8.34 6.64
N ASP A 79 -4.93 -9.36 6.02
CA ASP A 79 -4.08 -10.34 6.71
C ASP A 79 -2.82 -9.67 7.27
N TYR A 80 -2.21 -8.78 6.47
CA TYR A 80 -0.93 -8.14 6.76
C TYR A 80 -1.05 -6.72 7.28
N VAL A 81 -2.13 -6.01 6.95
CA VAL A 81 -2.34 -4.62 7.35
C VAL A 81 -3.71 -4.38 7.95
N ARG A 82 -3.85 -3.28 8.68
CA ARG A 82 -5.14 -2.73 9.09
C ARG A 82 -5.21 -1.25 8.76
N VAL A 83 -6.39 -0.76 8.39
CA VAL A 83 -6.65 0.66 8.17
C VAL A 83 -7.25 1.26 9.45
N LYS A 84 -6.70 2.39 9.91
CA LYS A 84 -7.22 3.18 11.03
C LYS A 84 -7.84 4.47 10.55
#